data_AF-A0A8J3IPN0-F1
#
_entry.id   AF-A0A8J3IPN0-F1
#
_cell.length_a   1.000
_cell.length_b   1.000
_cell.length_c   1.000
_cell.angle_alpha   90.00
_cell.angle_beta   90.00
_cell.angle_gamma   90.00
#
_symmetry.space_group_name_H-M   'P 1'
#
loop_
_entity.id
_entity.type
_entity.pdbx_description
1 polymer ?
#
loop_
_entity_poly.entity_id
_entity_poly.type
_entity_poly.pdbx_seq_one_letter_code
_entity_poly.pdbx_strand_id
1 'polypeptide(L)'
;MKIDDIRRIREILTNVLTIENAEFYPSLSEIATQLGLDAKTLRKYYPELCKAIVERQHRIINEEALLLIKKTLERTLNSEEYLPLTAVVRETGYGATTLHRYFPVLCKAIITKRQERFEYARIERRLNEVLNSSEEVPSVNELAREMNYPAYIFRDNFRNLCQQISARRSAERKARHTEKQAAIAEDICQAVLQLHKQKIYPSIRQVCRILEDKHVLRSRKNHEVWLLALQDLGYT
;
A
#
# COMPACT_ATOMS: atom_id res chain seq x y z
N MET A 1 20.09 -20.38 25.47
CA MET A 1 20.94 -19.30 26.02
C MET A 1 21.56 -19.86 27.29
N LYS A 2 22.88 -19.86 27.41
CA LYS A 2 23.57 -20.44 28.59
C LYS A 2 23.45 -19.48 29.78
N ILE A 3 23.58 -19.99 31.00
CA ILE A 3 23.47 -19.20 32.24
C ILE A 3 24.52 -18.07 32.27
N ASP A 4 25.68 -18.29 31.66
CA ASP A 4 26.75 -17.27 31.56
C ASP A 4 26.40 -16.14 30.57
N ASP A 5 25.65 -16.44 29.50
CA ASP A 5 25.16 -15.42 28.56
C ASP A 5 24.16 -14.48 29.27
N ILE A 6 23.31 -15.06 30.12
CA ILE A 6 22.29 -14.35 30.90
C ILE A 6 22.96 -13.37 31.89
N ARG A 7 24.00 -13.82 32.60
CA ARG A 7 24.78 -12.98 33.53
C ARG A 7 25.49 -11.82 32.83
N ARG A 8 26.14 -12.11 31.69
CA ARG A 8 26.83 -11.09 30.88
C ARG A 8 25.87 -10.02 30.36
N ILE A 9 24.67 -10.41 29.93
CA ILE A 9 23.63 -9.46 29.51
C ILE A 9 23.21 -8.55 30.67
N ARG A 10 23.00 -9.12 31.87
CA ARG A 10 22.63 -8.34 33.06
C ARG A 10 23.71 -7.32 33.44
N GLU A 11 24.96 -7.72 33.43
CA GLU A 11 26.09 -6.84 33.75
C GLU A 11 26.17 -5.67 32.78
N ILE A 12 26.04 -5.92 31.48
CA ILE A 12 26.08 -4.87 30.46
C ILE A 12 24.89 -3.91 30.62
N LEU A 13 23.67 -4.41 30.83
CA LEU A 13 22.49 -3.57 31.06
C LEU A 13 22.61 -2.73 32.34
N THR A 14 23.19 -3.31 33.40
CA THR A 14 23.39 -2.61 34.69
C THR A 14 24.49 -1.54 34.56
N ASN A 15 25.58 -1.85 33.86
CA ASN A 15 26.66 -0.91 33.59
C ASN A 15 26.18 0.30 32.78
N VAL A 16 25.34 0.09 31.77
CA VAL A 16 24.71 1.17 31.01
C VAL A 16 23.86 2.06 31.92
N LEU A 17 23.14 1.48 32.89
CA LEU A 17 22.34 2.21 33.88
C LEU A 17 23.18 2.95 34.93
N THR A 18 24.42 2.57 35.18
CA THR A 18 25.28 3.24 36.17
C THR A 18 26.12 4.37 35.59
N ILE A 19 26.18 4.53 34.26
CA ILE A 19 26.90 5.65 33.63
C ILE A 19 26.11 6.95 33.89
N GLU A 20 26.61 7.77 34.80
CA GLU A 20 25.99 9.04 35.22
C GLU A 20 26.18 10.17 34.20
N ASN A 21 27.26 10.13 33.42
CA ASN A 21 27.62 11.19 32.47
C ASN A 21 28.02 10.61 31.11
N ALA A 22 27.04 10.27 30.29
CA ALA A 22 27.27 10.09 28.86
C ALA A 22 26.37 11.05 28.09
N GLU A 23 26.98 12.00 27.40
CA GLU A 23 26.32 12.86 26.40
C GLU A 23 25.54 12.04 25.35
N PHE A 24 25.82 10.74 25.24
CA PHE A 24 25.09 9.78 24.43
C PHE A 24 24.74 8.52 25.24
N TYR A 25 23.48 8.40 25.63
CA TYR A 25 22.96 7.22 26.29
C TYR A 25 22.44 6.23 25.23
N PRO A 26 23.04 5.03 25.05
CA PRO A 26 22.78 4.16 23.91
C PRO A 26 21.34 3.62 23.94
N SER A 27 20.70 3.55 22.77
CA SER A 27 19.32 3.08 22.64
C SER A 27 19.20 1.59 23.00
N LEU A 28 18.01 1.14 23.42
CA LEU A 28 17.80 -0.30 23.71
C LEU A 28 18.09 -1.17 22.46
N SER A 29 17.93 -0.61 21.25
CA SER A 29 18.24 -1.27 19.99
C SER A 29 19.73 -1.34 19.72
N GLU A 30 20.49 -0.29 20.03
CA GLU A 30 21.96 -0.29 19.92
C GLU A 30 22.57 -1.29 20.89
N ILE A 31 22.09 -1.33 22.14
CA ILE A 31 22.56 -2.31 23.14
C ILE A 31 22.25 -3.74 22.67
N ALA A 32 21.07 -3.98 22.10
CA ALA A 32 20.71 -5.28 21.53
C ALA A 32 21.66 -5.67 20.38
N THR A 33 21.96 -4.71 19.50
CA THR A 33 22.87 -4.92 18.37
C THR A 33 24.29 -5.21 18.83
N GLN A 34 24.79 -4.51 19.85
CA GLN A 34 26.11 -4.73 20.45
C GLN A 34 26.22 -6.12 21.09
N LEU A 35 25.11 -6.65 21.59
CA LEU A 35 25.02 -7.99 22.17
C LEU A 35 24.77 -9.09 21.13
N GLY A 36 24.55 -8.74 19.86
CA GLY A 36 24.13 -9.69 18.81
C GLY A 36 22.75 -10.30 19.07
N LEU A 37 21.88 -9.60 19.80
CA LEU A 37 20.56 -10.07 20.23
C LEU A 37 19.44 -9.18 19.68
N ASP A 38 18.22 -9.71 19.64
CA ASP A 38 17.02 -8.92 19.38
C ASP A 38 16.56 -8.21 20.67
N ALA A 39 16.08 -6.98 20.54
CA ALA A 39 15.55 -6.18 21.65
C ALA A 39 14.35 -6.87 22.33
N LYS A 40 13.60 -7.72 21.62
CA LYS A 40 12.53 -8.56 22.20
C LYS A 40 13.09 -9.58 23.19
N THR A 41 14.26 -10.15 22.89
CA THR A 41 14.94 -11.12 23.75
C THR A 41 15.37 -10.45 25.06
N LEU A 42 15.93 -9.24 24.99
CA LEU A 42 16.29 -8.46 26.18
C LEU A 42 15.08 -8.15 27.08
N ARG A 43 13.96 -7.73 26.48
CA ARG A 43 12.72 -7.45 27.23
C ARG A 43 12.12 -8.69 27.89
N LYS A 44 12.34 -9.88 27.31
CA LYS A 44 11.86 -11.15 27.87
C LYS A 44 12.62 -11.55 29.13
N TYR A 45 13.94 -11.38 29.14
CA TYR A 45 14.77 -11.83 30.26
C TYR A 45 14.97 -10.75 31.34
N TYR A 46 15.01 -9.47 30.95
CA TYR A 46 15.25 -8.35 31.86
C TYR A 46 14.28 -7.19 31.61
N PRO A 47 12.96 -7.40 31.82
CA PRO A 47 11.95 -6.37 31.56
C PRO A 47 12.19 -5.09 32.37
N GLU A 48 12.54 -5.22 33.65
CA GLU A 48 12.74 -4.08 34.56
C GLU A 48 13.98 -3.25 34.19
N LEU A 49 15.10 -3.89 33.82
CA LEU A 49 16.30 -3.16 33.38
C LEU A 49 16.09 -2.48 32.03
N CYS A 50 15.40 -3.16 31.10
CA CYS A 50 15.02 -2.55 29.83
C CYS A 50 14.10 -1.34 30.04
N LYS A 51 13.15 -1.45 30.98
CA LYS A 51 12.25 -0.36 31.34
C LYS A 51 13.01 0.82 31.95
N ALA A 52 13.93 0.56 32.88
CA ALA A 52 14.77 1.60 33.48
C ALA A 52 15.67 2.31 32.45
N ILE A 53 16.21 1.57 31.47
CA ILE A 53 17.03 2.14 30.37
C ILE A 53 16.18 3.06 29.50
N VAL A 54 14.99 2.61 29.12
CA VAL A 54 14.04 3.40 28.32
C VAL A 54 13.54 4.62 29.10
N GLU A 55 13.20 4.46 30.38
CA GLU A 55 12.80 5.58 31.25
C GLU A 55 13.93 6.58 31.45
N ARG A 56 15.18 6.13 31.58
CA ARG A 56 16.35 6.99 31.67
C ARG A 56 16.63 7.71 30.35
N GLN A 57 16.52 7.05 29.20
CA GLN A 57 16.54 7.72 27.89
C GLN A 57 15.45 8.79 27.76
N HIS A 58 14.25 8.51 28.27
CA HIS A 58 13.16 9.49 28.28
C HIS A 58 13.40 10.65 29.24
N ARG A 59 14.12 10.44 30.34
CA ARG A 59 14.56 11.52 31.25
C ARG A 59 15.72 12.34 30.67
N ILE A 60 16.58 11.72 29.85
CA ILE A 60 17.69 12.34 29.11
C ILE A 60 17.21 12.73 27.69
N ILE A 61 16.01 13.28 27.55
CA ILE A 61 15.82 14.25 26.46
C ILE A 61 16.28 15.57 27.05
N ASN A 62 17.57 15.83 26.91
CA ASN A 62 18.19 17.06 27.42
C ASN A 62 17.57 18.27 26.72
N GLU A 63 17.62 19.44 27.36
CA GLU A 63 17.12 20.69 26.79
C GLU A 63 17.74 20.98 25.41
N GLU A 64 18.99 20.58 25.19
CA GLU A 64 19.68 20.67 23.91
C GLU A 64 19.04 19.80 22.81
N ALA A 65 18.58 18.59 23.16
CA ALA A 65 17.86 17.72 22.23
C ALA A 65 16.48 18.30 21.88
N LEU A 66 15.77 18.86 22.87
CA LEU A 66 14.52 19.59 22.62
C LEU A 66 14.75 20.81 21.73
N LEU A 67 15.84 21.54 21.96
CA LEU A 67 16.21 22.70 21.17
C LEU A 67 16.57 22.31 19.73
N LEU A 68 17.31 21.21 19.55
CA LEU A 68 17.62 20.66 18.23
C LEU A 68 16.34 20.27 17.49
N ILE A 69 15.45 19.51 18.13
CA ILE A 69 14.16 19.10 17.56
C ILE A 69 13.34 20.34 17.17
N LYS A 70 13.21 21.31 18.08
CA LYS A 70 12.47 22.55 17.84
C LYS A 70 13.04 23.32 16.65
N LYS A 71 14.36 23.51 16.61
CA LYS A 71 15.06 24.23 15.53
C LYS A 71 14.88 23.52 14.19
N THR A 72 14.92 22.19 14.15
CA THR A 72 14.71 21.43 12.91
C THR A 72 13.25 21.48 12.47
N LEU A 73 12.29 21.40 13.40
CA LEU A 73 10.86 21.59 13.09
C LEU A 73 10.57 23.00 12.56
N GLU A 74 11.09 24.05 13.19
CA GLU A 74 10.92 25.43 12.75
C GLU A 74 11.58 25.66 11.38
N ARG A 75 12.79 25.13 11.15
CA ARG A 75 13.45 25.18 9.84
C ARG A 75 12.62 24.50 8.77
N THR A 76 12.07 23.32 9.07
CA THR A 76 11.20 22.57 8.14
C THR A 76 9.91 23.33 7.84
N LEU A 77 9.34 23.97 8.86
CA LEU A 77 8.14 24.79 8.71
C LEU A 77 8.41 26.06 7.89
N ASN A 78 9.59 26.67 8.04
CA ASN A 78 9.96 27.89 7.32
C ASN A 78 10.55 27.63 5.93
N SER A 79 11.02 26.41 5.66
CA SER A 79 11.52 26.01 4.34
C SER A 79 10.41 26.09 3.28
N GLU A 80 10.74 26.55 2.08
CA GLU A 80 9.88 26.46 0.90
C GLU A 80 9.69 25.01 0.44
N GLU A 81 10.64 24.13 0.78
CA GLU A 81 10.53 22.71 0.53
C GLU A 81 9.61 22.04 1.59
N TYR A 82 8.47 21.54 1.13
CA TYR A 82 7.49 20.85 1.97
C TYR A 82 7.94 19.43 2.33
N LEU A 83 8.87 19.34 3.26
CA LEU A 83 9.39 18.07 3.74
C LEU A 83 8.35 17.36 4.65
N PRO A 84 8.18 16.04 4.51
CA PRO A 84 7.32 15.29 5.41
C PRO A 84 7.93 15.22 6.81
N LEU A 85 7.09 15.03 7.85
CA LEU A 85 7.55 14.87 9.23
C LEU A 85 8.55 13.70 9.38
N THR A 86 8.49 12.69 8.51
CA THR A 86 9.45 11.59 8.45
C THR A 86 10.87 12.05 8.10
N ALA A 87 11.04 13.14 7.37
CA ALA A 87 12.35 13.73 7.11
C ALA A 87 12.94 14.31 8.41
N VAL A 88 12.11 14.97 9.23
CA VAL A 88 12.51 15.48 10.55
C VAL A 88 12.86 14.34 11.49
N VAL A 89 12.11 13.24 11.49
CA VAL A 89 12.43 12.03 12.26
C VAL A 89 13.81 11.49 11.85
N ARG A 90 14.10 11.44 10.55
CA ARG A 90 15.39 10.95 10.04
C ARG A 90 16.55 11.88 10.40
N GLU A 91 16.33 13.20 10.38
CA GLU A 91 17.36 14.19 10.69
C GLU A 91 17.65 14.30 12.19
N THR A 92 16.60 14.22 13.02
CA THR A 92 16.73 14.35 14.47
C THR A 92 17.01 13.03 15.19
N GLY A 93 16.74 11.89 14.55
CA GLY A 93 16.83 10.56 15.16
C GLY A 93 15.69 10.22 16.12
N TYR A 94 14.79 11.17 16.40
CA TYR A 94 13.67 10.98 17.33
C TYR A 94 12.40 10.56 16.59
N GLY A 95 11.74 9.52 17.09
CA GLY A 95 10.50 9.01 16.52
C GLY A 95 9.35 10.03 16.52
N ALA A 96 8.41 9.86 15.59
CA ALA A 96 7.26 10.77 15.43
C ALA A 96 6.42 10.90 16.72
N THR A 97 6.34 9.85 17.53
CA THR A 97 5.65 9.89 18.83
C THR A 97 6.29 10.87 19.81
N THR A 98 7.63 10.92 19.85
CA THR A 98 8.39 11.87 20.66
C THR A 98 8.17 13.29 20.15
N LEU A 99 8.25 13.51 18.83
CA LEU A 99 8.02 14.83 18.23
C LEU A 99 6.61 15.37 18.58
N HIS A 100 5.58 14.53 18.42
CA HIS A 100 4.20 14.91 18.77
C HIS A 100 3.98 15.15 20.26
N ARG A 101 4.72 14.45 21.13
CA ARG A 101 4.61 14.62 22.59
C ARG A 101 5.13 15.99 23.04
N TYR A 102 6.27 16.42 22.50
CA TYR A 102 6.93 17.67 22.96
C TYR A 102 6.53 18.89 22.14
N PHE A 103 6.29 18.74 20.84
CA PHE A 103 5.97 19.85 19.93
C PHE A 103 4.72 19.57 19.08
N PRO A 104 3.56 19.29 19.71
CA PRO A 104 2.34 18.95 18.98
C PRO A 104 1.91 20.04 18.00
N VAL A 105 2.08 21.31 18.38
CA VAL A 105 1.71 22.47 17.56
C VAL A 105 2.57 22.58 16.31
N LEU A 106 3.90 22.46 16.43
CA LEU A 106 4.82 22.54 15.29
C LEU A 106 4.63 21.35 14.34
N CYS A 107 4.46 20.13 14.88
CA CYS A 107 4.16 18.97 14.06
C CYS A 107 2.84 19.15 13.29
N LYS A 108 1.79 19.66 13.96
CA LYS A 108 0.51 19.96 13.30
C LYS A 108 0.68 21.03 12.21
N ALA A 109 1.43 22.09 12.46
CA ALA A 109 1.68 23.15 11.48
C ALA A 109 2.41 22.62 10.22
N ILE A 110 3.43 21.76 10.37
CA ILE A 110 4.12 21.14 9.22
C ILE A 110 3.17 20.25 8.43
N ILE A 111 2.34 19.46 9.13
CA ILE A 111 1.32 18.62 8.50
C ILE A 111 0.34 19.50 7.73
N THR A 112 -0.21 20.54 8.36
CA THR A 112 -1.16 21.47 7.73
C THR A 112 -0.55 22.19 6.54
N LYS A 113 0.67 22.73 6.64
CA LYS A 113 1.38 23.36 5.52
C LYS A 113 1.54 22.39 4.34
N ARG A 114 1.82 21.12 4.61
CA ARG A 114 1.89 20.07 3.57
C ARG A 114 0.51 19.74 2.99
N GLN A 115 -0.54 19.73 3.81
CA GLN A 115 -1.93 19.57 3.39
C GLN A 115 -2.43 20.76 2.54
N GLU A 116 -1.91 21.96 2.77
CA GLU A 116 -2.24 23.14 1.96
C GLU A 116 -1.57 23.07 0.58
N ARG A 117 -0.33 22.56 0.48
CA ARG A 117 0.33 22.32 -0.82
C ARG A 117 -0.45 21.32 -1.67
N PHE A 118 -0.83 20.21 -1.07
CA PHE A 118 -1.55 19.16 -1.76
C PHE A 118 -3.00 19.29 -1.38
N GLU A 119 -3.82 19.96 -2.20
CA GLU A 119 -5.25 20.22 -1.97
C GLU A 119 -6.04 18.92 -1.68
N TYR A 120 -5.88 18.36 -0.48
CA TYR A 120 -6.37 17.02 -0.14
C TYR A 120 -7.88 16.96 -0.20
N ALA A 121 -8.55 18.05 0.16
CA ALA A 121 -9.99 18.20 -0.02
C ALA A 121 -10.40 18.11 -1.50
N ARG A 122 -9.60 18.63 -2.44
CA ARG A 122 -9.86 18.52 -3.87
C ARG A 122 -9.61 17.10 -4.37
N ILE A 123 -8.53 16.46 -3.92
CA ILE A 123 -8.22 15.05 -4.25
C ILE A 123 -9.35 14.14 -3.75
N GLU A 124 -9.75 14.29 -2.49
CA GLU A 124 -10.81 13.52 -1.87
C GLU A 124 -12.15 13.71 -2.59
N ARG A 125 -12.51 14.96 -2.91
CA ARG A 125 -13.72 15.27 -3.67
C ARG A 125 -13.72 14.57 -5.02
N ARG A 126 -12.60 14.65 -5.76
CA ARG A 126 -12.48 14.00 -7.07
C ARG A 126 -12.58 12.48 -6.99
N LEU A 127 -11.96 11.86 -5.98
CA LEU A 127 -12.08 10.41 -5.76
C LEU A 127 -13.52 9.99 -5.44
N ASN A 128 -14.24 10.78 -4.64
CA ASN A 128 -15.65 10.53 -4.34
C ASN A 128 -16.56 10.75 -5.56
N GLU A 129 -16.32 11.77 -6.38
CA GLU A 129 -17.02 11.97 -7.65
C GLU A 129 -16.89 10.75 -8.55
N VAL A 130 -15.68 10.20 -8.69
CA VAL A 130 -15.44 9.00 -9.49
C VAL A 130 -16.18 7.78 -8.92
N LEU A 131 -16.20 7.63 -7.59
CA LEU A 131 -16.93 6.54 -6.95
C LEU A 131 -18.44 6.63 -7.12
N ASN A 132 -18.99 7.85 -7.21
CA ASN A 132 -20.43 8.09 -7.35
C ASN A 132 -20.89 8.25 -8.80
N SER A 133 -19.98 8.49 -9.74
CA SER A 133 -20.29 8.63 -11.16
C SER A 133 -20.73 7.29 -11.77
N SER A 134 -21.62 7.30 -12.75
CA SER A 134 -21.99 6.13 -13.56
C SER A 134 -21.05 5.88 -14.74
N GLU A 135 -20.07 6.75 -14.97
CA GLU A 135 -19.10 6.64 -16.07
C GLU A 135 -18.04 5.56 -15.83
N GLU A 136 -17.26 5.24 -16.88
CA GLU A 136 -16.16 4.27 -16.81
C GLU A 136 -15.11 4.71 -15.79
N VAL A 137 -14.79 3.83 -14.83
CA VAL A 137 -13.94 4.20 -13.70
C VAL A 137 -12.47 4.36 -14.13
N PRO A 138 -11.89 5.58 -14.10
CA PRO A 138 -10.48 5.79 -14.37
C PRO A 138 -9.60 5.13 -13.30
N SER A 139 -8.34 4.85 -13.66
CA SER A 139 -7.39 4.27 -12.71
C SER A 139 -6.91 5.36 -11.77
N VAL A 140 -6.48 4.99 -10.57
CA VAL A 140 -5.88 5.94 -9.62
C VAL A 140 -4.68 6.68 -10.25
N ASN A 141 -3.94 6.02 -11.15
CA ASN A 141 -2.83 6.65 -11.88
C ASN A 141 -3.31 7.63 -12.96
N GLU A 142 -4.42 7.33 -13.65
CA GLU A 142 -5.06 8.26 -14.59
C GLU A 142 -5.54 9.52 -13.85
N LEU A 143 -6.23 9.35 -12.72
CA LEU A 143 -6.67 10.45 -11.86
C LEU A 143 -5.51 11.29 -11.33
N ALA A 144 -4.42 10.63 -10.91
CA ALA A 144 -3.23 11.32 -10.44
C ALA A 144 -2.59 12.20 -11.54
N ARG A 145 -2.52 11.69 -12.77
CA ARG A 145 -2.03 12.46 -13.93
C ARG A 145 -2.96 13.61 -14.29
N GLU A 146 -4.27 13.36 -14.30
CA GLU A 146 -5.29 14.39 -14.56
C GLU A 146 -5.18 15.56 -13.58
N MET A 147 -4.98 15.26 -12.29
CA MET A 147 -4.84 16.28 -11.25
C MET A 147 -3.42 16.84 -11.10
N ASN A 148 -2.48 16.42 -11.96
CA ASN A 148 -1.07 16.80 -11.90
C ASN A 148 -0.40 16.52 -10.54
N TYR A 149 -0.75 15.39 -9.92
CA TYR A 149 -0.19 14.96 -8.64
C TYR A 149 0.53 13.60 -8.77
N PRO A 150 1.57 13.34 -7.97
CA PRO A 150 2.19 12.02 -7.93
C PRO A 150 1.23 10.95 -7.39
N ALA A 151 1.17 9.78 -8.04
CA ALA A 151 0.27 8.69 -7.65
C ALA A 151 0.50 8.15 -6.22
N TYR A 152 1.69 8.33 -5.63
CA TYR A 152 1.92 7.94 -4.24
C TYR A 152 1.10 8.78 -3.26
N ILE A 153 0.79 10.04 -3.58
CA ILE A 153 -0.05 10.90 -2.72
C ILE A 153 -1.44 10.28 -2.53
N PHE A 154 -2.02 9.73 -3.59
CA PHE A 154 -3.32 9.05 -3.53
C PHE A 154 -3.24 7.79 -2.67
N ARG A 155 -2.22 6.95 -2.88
CA ARG A 155 -2.07 5.66 -2.18
C ARG A 155 -1.77 5.83 -0.68
N ASP A 156 -0.95 6.82 -0.33
CA ASP A 156 -0.51 7.03 1.05
C ASP A 156 -1.57 7.74 1.89
N ASN A 157 -2.30 8.70 1.31
CA ASN A 157 -3.26 9.53 2.05
C ASN A 157 -4.70 9.02 1.91
N PHE A 158 -5.06 8.39 0.79
CA PHE A 158 -6.44 7.98 0.46
C PHE A 158 -6.53 6.49 0.14
N ARG A 159 -5.85 5.65 0.93
CA ARG A 159 -5.74 4.21 0.68
C ARG A 159 -7.10 3.53 0.50
N ASN A 160 -8.07 3.86 1.35
CA ASN A 160 -9.40 3.26 1.32
C ASN A 160 -10.16 3.65 0.03
N LEU A 161 -10.20 4.93 -0.32
CA LEU A 161 -10.83 5.40 -1.57
C LEU A 161 -10.17 4.78 -2.80
N CYS A 162 -8.84 4.71 -2.83
CA CYS A 162 -8.10 4.08 -3.92
C CYS A 162 -8.44 2.58 -4.07
N GLN A 163 -8.64 1.87 -2.95
CA GLN A 163 -9.05 0.47 -2.95
C GLN A 163 -10.48 0.33 -3.50
N GLN A 164 -11.41 1.19 -3.09
CA GLN A 164 -12.78 1.18 -3.61
C GLN A 164 -12.83 1.41 -5.13
N ILE A 165 -12.10 2.41 -5.64
CA ILE A 165 -12.00 2.69 -7.07
C ILE A 165 -11.41 1.50 -7.82
N SER A 166 -10.34 0.91 -7.28
CA SER A 166 -9.69 -0.25 -7.90
C SER A 166 -10.62 -1.47 -7.93
N ALA A 167 -11.37 -1.71 -6.85
CA ALA A 167 -12.35 -2.79 -6.77
C ALA A 167 -13.47 -2.59 -7.78
N ARG A 168 -14.02 -1.38 -7.88
CA ARG A 168 -15.06 -1.04 -8.84
C ARG A 168 -14.58 -1.22 -10.29
N ARG A 169 -13.42 -0.68 -10.64
CA ARG A 169 -12.81 -0.87 -11.99
C ARG A 169 -12.58 -2.35 -12.30
N SER A 170 -12.17 -3.15 -11.32
CA SER A 170 -12.00 -4.60 -11.48
C SER A 170 -13.34 -5.29 -11.75
N ALA A 171 -14.39 -4.94 -11.01
CA ALA A 171 -15.73 -5.47 -11.20
C ALA A 171 -16.30 -5.10 -12.58
N GLU A 172 -16.19 -3.84 -13.00
CA GLU A 172 -16.62 -3.37 -14.32
C GLU A 172 -15.88 -4.09 -15.46
N ARG A 173 -14.56 -4.28 -15.32
CA ARG A 173 -13.77 -5.04 -16.30
C ARG A 173 -14.18 -6.50 -16.35
N LYS A 174 -14.47 -7.12 -15.20
CA LYS A 174 -14.94 -8.50 -15.14
C LYS A 174 -16.31 -8.64 -15.80
N ALA A 175 -17.24 -7.74 -15.52
CA ALA A 175 -18.57 -7.71 -16.13
C ALA A 175 -18.49 -7.53 -17.65
N ARG A 176 -17.69 -6.57 -18.12
CA ARG A 176 -17.45 -6.34 -19.56
C ARG A 176 -16.78 -7.54 -20.22
N HIS A 177 -15.86 -8.21 -19.54
CA HIS A 177 -15.25 -9.44 -20.05
C HIS A 177 -16.29 -10.56 -20.17
N THR A 178 -17.14 -10.77 -19.16
CA THR A 178 -18.19 -11.80 -19.20
C THR A 178 -19.23 -11.51 -20.28
N GLU A 179 -19.63 -10.25 -20.44
CA GLU A 179 -20.57 -9.82 -21.49
C GLU A 179 -19.98 -10.06 -22.88
N LYS A 180 -18.72 -9.68 -23.12
CA LYS A 180 -18.03 -9.99 -24.38
C LYS A 180 -17.92 -11.49 -24.64
N GLN A 181 -17.66 -12.30 -23.62
CA GLN A 181 -17.61 -13.76 -23.77
C GLN A 181 -18.98 -14.34 -24.10
N ALA A 182 -20.06 -13.82 -23.50
CA ALA A 182 -21.42 -14.22 -23.80
C ALA A 182 -21.82 -13.86 -25.24
N ALA A 183 -21.49 -12.65 -25.71
CA ALA A 183 -21.74 -12.23 -27.09
C ALA A 183 -21.02 -13.15 -28.10
N ILE A 184 -19.72 -13.45 -27.87
CA ILE A 184 -18.97 -14.37 -28.73
C ILE A 184 -19.59 -15.77 -28.72
N ALA A 185 -20.05 -16.25 -27.56
CA ALA A 185 -20.71 -17.55 -27.45
C ALA A 185 -22.03 -17.58 -28.25
N GLU A 186 -22.82 -16.51 -28.17
CA GLU A 186 -24.04 -16.34 -28.95
C GLU A 186 -23.76 -16.33 -30.46
N ASP A 187 -22.75 -15.58 -30.90
CA ASP A 187 -22.32 -15.54 -32.31
C ASP A 187 -21.94 -16.94 -32.84
N ILE A 188 -21.20 -17.72 -32.03
CA ILE A 188 -20.84 -19.12 -32.37
C ILE A 188 -22.10 -19.97 -32.52
N CYS A 189 -23.03 -19.89 -31.57
CA CYS A 189 -24.29 -20.64 -31.63
C CYS A 189 -25.12 -20.27 -32.86
N GLN A 190 -25.24 -18.98 -33.17
CA GLN A 190 -25.96 -18.50 -34.36
C GLN A 190 -25.31 -19.00 -35.65
N ALA A 191 -23.98 -18.96 -35.75
CA ALA A 191 -23.25 -19.47 -36.91
C ALA A 191 -23.45 -21.00 -37.09
N VAL A 192 -23.44 -21.76 -35.99
CA VAL A 192 -23.71 -23.21 -36.00
C VAL A 192 -25.14 -23.50 -36.47
N LEU A 193 -26.13 -22.80 -35.90
CA LEU A 193 -27.54 -22.92 -36.30
C LEU A 193 -27.76 -22.56 -37.77
N GLN A 194 -27.08 -21.53 -38.26
CA GLN A 194 -27.15 -21.10 -39.65
C GLN A 194 -26.64 -22.19 -40.60
N LEU A 195 -25.50 -22.83 -40.29
CA LEU A 195 -24.94 -23.93 -41.08
C LEU A 195 -25.87 -25.16 -41.06
N HIS A 196 -26.40 -25.51 -39.89
CA HIS A 196 -27.34 -26.61 -39.75
C HIS A 196 -28.62 -26.40 -40.58
N LYS A 197 -29.19 -25.19 -40.56
CA LYS A 197 -30.35 -24.82 -41.41
C LYS A 197 -30.05 -24.97 -42.90
N GLN A 198 -28.81 -24.73 -43.31
CA GLN A 198 -28.34 -24.94 -44.69
C GLN A 198 -28.03 -26.41 -45.01
N LYS A 199 -28.26 -27.34 -44.05
CA LYS A 199 -27.89 -28.76 -44.12
C LYS A 199 -26.40 -29.01 -44.30
N ILE A 200 -25.57 -28.06 -43.85
CA ILE A 200 -24.11 -28.17 -43.90
C ILE A 200 -23.59 -28.49 -42.50
N TYR A 201 -22.67 -29.46 -42.39
CA TYR A 201 -22.07 -29.82 -41.10
C TYR A 201 -21.27 -28.63 -40.51
N PRO A 202 -21.58 -28.15 -39.28
CA PRO A 202 -20.97 -26.95 -38.71
C PRO A 202 -19.52 -27.14 -38.21
N SER A 203 -18.61 -27.47 -39.11
CA SER A 203 -17.19 -27.63 -38.79
C SER A 203 -16.54 -26.32 -38.33
N ILE A 204 -15.49 -26.42 -37.51
CA ILE A 204 -14.68 -25.27 -37.02
C ILE A 204 -14.33 -24.31 -38.15
N ARG A 205 -13.86 -24.82 -39.30
CA ARG A 205 -13.48 -23.99 -40.45
C ARG A 205 -14.65 -23.19 -41.02
N GLN A 206 -15.85 -23.76 -41.02
CA GLN A 206 -17.03 -23.08 -41.55
C GLN A 206 -17.61 -22.06 -40.59
N VAL A 207 -17.61 -22.37 -39.29
CA VAL A 207 -18.01 -21.42 -38.24
C VAL A 207 -17.07 -20.21 -38.23
N CYS A 208 -15.75 -20.43 -38.24
CA CYS A 208 -14.77 -19.34 -38.33
C CYS A 208 -14.90 -18.52 -39.63
N ARG A 209 -15.41 -19.12 -40.71
CA ARG A 209 -15.66 -18.41 -41.97
C ARG A 209 -16.88 -17.51 -41.89
N ILE A 210 -17.95 -17.93 -41.21
CA ILE A 210 -19.15 -17.09 -40.98
C ILE A 210 -18.83 -15.93 -40.04
N LEU A 211 -18.04 -16.18 -39.01
CA LEU A 211 -17.66 -15.18 -38.01
C LEU A 211 -16.52 -14.23 -38.48
N GLU A 212 -15.98 -14.44 -39.68
CA GLU A 212 -14.85 -13.70 -40.25
C GLU A 212 -13.56 -13.67 -39.38
N ASP A 213 -13.51 -14.45 -38.30
CA ASP A 213 -12.36 -14.57 -37.40
C ASP A 213 -11.86 -16.02 -37.33
N LYS A 214 -10.62 -16.21 -37.81
CA LYS A 214 -9.91 -17.50 -37.87
C LYS A 214 -9.47 -18.01 -36.49
N HIS A 215 -9.60 -17.20 -35.45
CA HIS A 215 -9.02 -17.45 -34.13
C HIS A 215 -10.05 -17.49 -33.00
N VAL A 216 -11.33 -17.15 -33.26
CA VAL A 216 -12.42 -17.22 -32.27
C VAL A 216 -12.46 -18.57 -31.55
N LEU A 217 -12.38 -19.69 -32.28
CA LEU A 217 -12.45 -21.04 -31.70
C LEU A 217 -11.11 -21.59 -31.19
N ARG A 218 -10.02 -20.80 -31.19
CA ARG A 218 -8.74 -21.22 -30.56
C ARG A 218 -8.80 -21.18 -29.04
N SER A 219 -9.65 -20.32 -28.48
CA SER A 219 -9.90 -20.28 -27.03
C SER A 219 -10.60 -21.57 -26.60
N ARG A 220 -10.08 -22.22 -25.56
CA ARG A 220 -10.69 -23.43 -24.98
C ARG A 220 -12.17 -23.23 -24.66
N LYS A 221 -12.53 -22.09 -24.07
CA LYS A 221 -13.92 -21.76 -23.72
C LYS A 221 -14.83 -21.70 -24.95
N ASN A 222 -14.36 -21.05 -26.01
CA ASN A 222 -15.14 -20.89 -27.24
C ASN A 222 -15.27 -22.24 -27.98
N HIS A 223 -14.23 -23.08 -27.92
CA HIS A 223 -14.29 -24.44 -28.45
C HIS A 223 -15.30 -25.31 -27.69
N GLU A 224 -15.35 -25.21 -26.35
CA GLU A 224 -16.36 -25.90 -25.54
C GLU A 224 -17.78 -25.45 -25.90
N VAL A 225 -18.01 -24.15 -26.11
CA VAL A 225 -19.31 -23.63 -26.58
C VAL A 225 -19.71 -24.22 -27.92
N TRP A 226 -18.78 -24.29 -28.88
CA TRP A 226 -19.05 -24.89 -30.19
C TRP A 226 -19.40 -26.39 -30.09
N LEU A 227 -18.69 -27.14 -29.25
CA LEU A 227 -19.00 -28.56 -29.02
C LEU A 227 -20.39 -28.76 -28.40
N LEU A 228 -20.75 -27.95 -27.41
CA LEU A 228 -22.08 -28.02 -26.80
C LEU A 228 -23.18 -27.69 -27.81
N ALA A 229 -22.99 -26.64 -28.62
CA ALA A 229 -23.94 -26.28 -29.67
C ALA A 229 -24.12 -27.39 -30.74
N LEU A 230 -23.06 -28.16 -31.01
CA LEU A 230 -23.16 -29.34 -31.88
C LEU A 230 -23.92 -30.50 -31.23
N GLN A 231 -23.64 -30.77 -29.96
CA GLN A 231 -24.34 -31.80 -29.19
C GLN A 231 -25.84 -31.51 -29.10
N ASP A 232 -26.23 -30.26 -28.87
CA ASP A 232 -27.63 -29.81 -28.82
C ASP A 232 -28.37 -30.02 -30.14
N LEU A 233 -27.65 -30.03 -31.27
CA LEU A 233 -28.19 -30.30 -32.60
C LEU A 233 -28.14 -31.79 -33.00
N GLY A 234 -27.73 -32.67 -32.07
CA GLY A 234 -27.68 -34.12 -32.27
C GLY A 234 -26.44 -34.62 -33.01
N TYR A 235 -25.38 -33.81 -33.09
CA TYR A 235 -24.09 -34.27 -33.61
C TYR A 235 -23.28 -34.91 -32.49
N THR A 236 -22.91 -36.18 -32.66
CA THR A 236 -22.10 -36.98 -31.71
C THR A 236 -20.61 -36.84 -31.97
#